data_AF-A0A977LC99-F1
#
_entry.id   AF-A0A977LC99-F1
#
_cell.length_a   1.000
_cell.length_b   1.000
_cell.length_c   1.000
_cell.angle_alpha   90.00
_cell.angle_beta   90.00
_cell.angle_gamma   90.00
#
_symmetry.space_group_name_H-M   'P 1'
#
loop_
_entity.id
_entity.type
_entity.pdbx_description
1 polymer ?
#
loop_
_entity_poly.entity_id
_entity_poly.type
_entity_poly.pdbx_seq_one_letter_code
_entity_poly.pdbx_strand_id
1 'polypeptide(L)'
;MRRLVILFCLSCLSCKREPPVCGDGLHVKRQEFVFDVNELDRAWQNNDSLYLKQWVFHLEEQSFRSFADKVTSFATSTNFCFGFFDLGVDLNHKYTDRQKMAMMYNAIKVNKTYLSSCLFLNKKIIFDSTLFIQNNYWNDSTLFSDTDIELIKNEMERFCK
;
A
#
# COMPACT_ATOMS: atom_id res chain seq x y z
N MET A 1 -22.47 16.08 68.42
CA MET A 1 -21.84 15.10 69.35
C MET A 1 -22.84 14.00 69.66
N ARG A 2 -22.35 12.76 69.78
CA ARG A 2 -23.02 11.45 69.99
C ARG A 2 -23.25 10.63 68.72
N ARG A 3 -22.36 9.63 68.66
CA ARG A 3 -22.33 8.43 67.82
C ARG A 3 -23.54 7.55 68.13
N LEU A 4 -24.04 6.83 67.14
CA LEU A 4 -24.51 5.47 67.34
C LEU A 4 -23.96 4.59 66.21
N VAL A 5 -23.30 3.54 66.66
CA VAL A 5 -22.62 2.49 65.90
C VAL A 5 -23.65 1.41 65.62
N ILE A 6 -23.77 0.96 64.37
CA ILE A 6 -24.29 -0.37 64.05
C ILE A 6 -23.23 -1.06 63.19
N LEU A 7 -22.90 -2.27 63.61
CA LEU A 7 -21.80 -3.13 63.17
C LEU A 7 -22.41 -4.44 62.65
N PHE A 8 -21.68 -5.09 61.74
CA PHE A 8 -21.87 -6.42 61.13
C PHE A 8 -22.89 -6.51 59.98
N CYS A 9 -22.58 -7.14 58.83
CA CYS A 9 -21.82 -8.38 58.64
C CYS A 9 -20.74 -8.34 57.54
N LEU A 10 -19.65 -9.05 57.83
CA LEU A 10 -18.68 -9.62 56.89
C LEU A 10 -19.31 -10.77 56.10
N SER A 11 -19.01 -10.86 54.80
CA SER A 11 -18.41 -12.08 54.23
C SER A 11 -17.99 -11.87 52.78
N CYS A 12 -16.68 -12.03 52.58
CA CYS A 12 -15.95 -12.23 51.34
C CYS A 12 -16.62 -13.26 50.42
N LEU A 13 -16.60 -13.02 49.11
CA LEU A 13 -15.71 -13.70 48.14
C LEU A 13 -16.17 -13.35 46.73
N SER A 14 -15.32 -12.61 46.02
CA SER A 14 -15.43 -12.44 44.58
C SER A 14 -15.33 -13.82 43.92
N CYS A 15 -16.41 -14.26 43.28
CA CYS A 15 -16.35 -15.35 42.32
C CYS A 15 -15.42 -14.95 41.18
N LYS A 16 -14.23 -15.57 41.15
CA LYS A 16 -13.43 -15.75 39.95
C LYS A 16 -14.32 -16.40 38.88
N ARG A 17 -14.75 -15.63 37.88
CA ARG A 17 -15.17 -16.21 36.60
C ARG A 17 -13.90 -16.46 35.79
N GLU A 18 -13.73 -17.70 35.42
CA GLU A 18 -12.64 -18.25 34.65
C GLU A 18 -12.43 -17.44 33.35
N PRO A 19 -11.18 -17.32 32.86
CA PRO A 19 -10.91 -16.70 31.58
C PRO A 19 -11.64 -17.47 30.47
N PRO A 20 -12.10 -16.80 29.40
CA PRO A 20 -12.66 -17.50 28.27
C PRO A 20 -11.65 -18.52 27.76
N VAL A 21 -12.10 -19.75 27.63
CA VAL A 21 -11.38 -20.83 26.96
C VAL A 21 -10.95 -20.29 25.60
N CYS A 22 -9.64 -20.04 25.45
CA CYS A 22 -9.02 -19.83 24.16
C CYS A 22 -9.21 -21.13 23.39
N GLY A 23 -10.30 -21.22 22.64
CA GLY A 23 -10.45 -22.21 21.59
C GLY A 23 -9.27 -22.06 20.65
N ASP A 24 -8.62 -23.18 20.36
CA ASP A 24 -7.42 -23.29 19.55
C ASP A 24 -7.43 -22.26 18.43
N GLY A 25 -6.45 -21.35 18.52
CA GLY A 25 -6.19 -20.38 17.48
C GLY A 25 -6.00 -21.16 16.18
N LEU A 26 -7.04 -21.11 15.34
CA LEU A 26 -6.85 -21.29 13.92
C LEU A 26 -5.85 -20.21 13.55
N HIS A 27 -4.57 -20.57 13.49
CA HIS A 27 -3.57 -19.82 12.77
C HIS A 27 -4.10 -19.78 11.34
N VAL A 28 -4.92 -18.77 11.04
CA VAL A 28 -5.16 -18.33 9.68
C VAL A 28 -3.77 -17.91 9.23
N LYS A 29 -3.03 -18.85 8.64
CA LYS A 29 -1.80 -18.54 7.93
C LYS A 29 -2.20 -17.44 6.97
N ARG A 30 -1.72 -16.23 7.23
CA ARG A 30 -1.85 -15.11 6.32
C ARG A 30 -1.30 -15.64 5.01
N GLN A 31 -2.17 -15.86 4.04
CA GLN A 31 -1.79 -16.48 2.78
C GLN A 31 -0.78 -15.52 2.14
N GLU A 32 0.45 -15.99 1.97
CA GLU A 32 1.54 -15.18 1.45
C GLU A 32 1.21 -14.83 0.00
N PHE A 33 1.14 -13.53 -0.32
CA PHE A 33 0.87 -13.10 -1.69
C PHE A 33 2.08 -13.40 -2.55
N VAL A 34 1.90 -14.28 -3.54
CA VAL A 34 2.94 -14.61 -4.52
C VAL A 34 2.70 -13.82 -5.79
N PHE A 35 3.67 -12.97 -6.14
CA PHE A 35 3.65 -12.24 -7.40
C PHE A 35 3.76 -13.21 -8.58
N ASP A 36 2.78 -13.17 -9.49
CA ASP A 36 2.82 -13.86 -10.78
C ASP A 36 2.44 -12.84 -11.87
N VAL A 37 3.36 -12.61 -12.81
CA VAL A 37 3.16 -11.64 -13.90
C VAL A 37 2.00 -12.03 -14.81
N ASN A 38 1.78 -13.33 -15.05
CA ASN A 38 0.67 -13.80 -15.88
C ASN A 38 -0.67 -13.59 -15.16
N GLU A 39 -0.69 -13.80 -13.85
CA GLU A 39 -1.90 -13.54 -13.05
C GLU A 39 -2.20 -12.04 -12.96
N LEU A 40 -1.16 -11.21 -12.84
CA LEU A 40 -1.31 -9.76 -12.86
C LEU A 40 -1.87 -9.25 -14.19
N ASP A 41 -1.37 -9.77 -15.32
CA ASP A 41 -1.87 -9.44 -16.65
C ASP A 41 -3.32 -9.93 -16.83
N ARG A 42 -3.64 -11.16 -16.41
CA ARG A 42 -5.02 -11.67 -16.40
C ARG A 42 -5.94 -10.80 -15.56
N ALA A 43 -5.53 -10.42 -14.36
CA ALA A 43 -6.27 -9.55 -13.46
C ALA A 43 -6.53 -8.19 -14.10
N TRP A 44 -5.53 -7.62 -14.78
CA TRP A 44 -5.69 -6.38 -15.53
C TRP A 44 -6.71 -6.51 -16.67
N GLN A 45 -6.62 -7.55 -17.50
CA GLN A 45 -7.54 -7.76 -18.62
C GLN A 45 -8.98 -8.01 -18.16
N ASN A 46 -9.14 -8.72 -17.04
CA ASN A 46 -10.45 -9.09 -16.50
C ASN A 46 -11.05 -8.04 -15.55
N ASN A 47 -10.36 -6.90 -15.34
CA ASN A 47 -10.74 -5.88 -14.35
C ASN A 47 -10.88 -6.45 -12.93
N ASP A 48 -10.06 -7.43 -12.56
CA ASP A 48 -10.01 -7.96 -11.20
C ASP A 48 -9.33 -6.95 -10.27
N SER A 49 -10.16 -6.11 -9.66
CA SER A 49 -9.70 -5.10 -8.72
C SER A 49 -9.04 -5.67 -7.45
N LEU A 50 -9.38 -6.90 -7.06
CA LEU A 50 -8.91 -7.48 -5.80
C LEU A 50 -7.45 -7.87 -5.92
N TYR A 51 -7.09 -8.64 -6.96
CA TYR A 51 -5.71 -9.08 -7.19
C TYR A 51 -4.77 -7.88 -7.40
N LEU A 52 -5.19 -6.90 -8.21
CA LEU A 52 -4.40 -5.69 -8.46
C LEU A 52 -4.14 -4.88 -7.19
N LYS A 53 -5.14 -4.74 -6.32
CA LYS A 53 -4.97 -4.06 -5.03
C LYS A 53 -4.02 -4.85 -4.14
N GLN A 54 -4.24 -6.15 -4.00
CA GLN A 54 -3.36 -7.02 -3.21
C GLN A 54 -1.91 -6.93 -3.68
N TRP A 55 -1.67 -6.95 -4.99
CA TRP A 55 -0.34 -6.76 -5.55
C TRP A 55 0.33 -5.47 -5.08
N VAL A 56 -0.33 -4.31 -5.24
CA VAL A 56 0.21 -3.01 -4.80
C VAL A 56 0.50 -2.98 -3.30
N PHE A 57 -0.37 -3.59 -2.47
CA PHE A 57 -0.16 -3.62 -1.01
C PHE A 57 1.06 -4.46 -0.60
N HIS A 58 1.49 -5.44 -1.38
CA HIS A 58 2.67 -6.28 -1.09
C HIS A 58 3.96 -5.77 -1.76
N LEU A 59 3.91 -4.66 -2.51
CA LEU A 59 5.10 -4.04 -3.10
C LEU A 59 6.09 -3.50 -2.04
N GLU A 60 5.60 -3.13 -0.86
CA GLU A 60 6.43 -2.60 0.24
C GLU A 60 7.34 -3.65 0.90
N GLU A 61 7.05 -4.93 0.68
CA GLU A 61 7.81 -6.06 1.23
C GLU A 61 9.02 -6.45 0.36
N GLN A 62 9.22 -5.76 -0.77
CA GLN A 62 10.21 -6.11 -1.79
C GLN A 62 11.52 -5.34 -1.62
N SER A 63 12.61 -5.91 -2.13
CA SER A 63 13.83 -5.13 -2.37
C SER A 63 13.60 -4.09 -3.46
N PHE A 64 14.35 -2.98 -3.44
CA PHE A 64 14.22 -1.90 -4.43
C PHE A 64 14.27 -2.41 -5.89
N ARG A 65 15.19 -3.34 -6.18
CA ARG A 65 15.31 -3.91 -7.53
C ARG A 65 14.09 -4.75 -7.91
N SER A 66 13.66 -5.65 -7.03
CA SER A 66 12.45 -6.48 -7.24
C SER A 66 11.20 -5.60 -7.41
N PHE A 67 11.07 -4.58 -6.57
CA PHE A 67 10.02 -3.57 -6.66
C PHE A 67 9.99 -2.91 -8.03
N ALA A 68 11.13 -2.39 -8.48
CA ALA A 68 11.21 -1.65 -9.72
C ALA A 68 10.98 -2.54 -10.95
N ASP A 69 11.56 -3.75 -10.97
CA ASP A 69 11.33 -4.72 -12.05
C ASP A 69 9.83 -5.02 -12.20
N LYS A 70 9.13 -5.26 -11.07
CA LYS A 70 7.69 -5.57 -11.06
C LYS A 70 6.83 -4.40 -11.52
N VAL A 71 7.12 -3.20 -11.03
CA VAL A 71 6.40 -1.98 -11.40
C VAL A 71 6.59 -1.64 -12.88
N THR A 72 7.82 -1.72 -13.40
CA THR A 72 8.12 -1.47 -14.81
C THR A 72 7.47 -2.52 -15.72
N SER A 73 7.49 -3.80 -15.32
CA SER A 73 6.80 -4.87 -16.04
C SER A 73 5.30 -4.58 -16.15
N PHE A 74 4.66 -4.18 -15.05
CA PHE A 74 3.23 -3.88 -15.05
C PHE A 74 2.89 -2.60 -15.84
N ALA A 75 3.72 -1.56 -15.77
CA ALA A 75 3.54 -0.36 -16.57
C ALA A 75 3.52 -0.67 -18.07
N THR A 76 4.39 -1.62 -18.50
CA THR A 76 4.48 -2.07 -19.88
C THR A 76 3.23 -2.85 -20.31
N SER A 77 2.66 -3.70 -19.45
CA SER A 77 1.50 -4.52 -19.80
C SER A 77 0.15 -3.78 -19.75
N THR A 78 0.08 -2.69 -18.97
CA THR A 78 -1.16 -1.95 -18.73
C THR A 78 -1.31 -0.67 -19.54
N ASN A 79 -0.23 -0.22 -20.16
CA ASN A 79 -0.15 1.09 -20.81
C ASN A 79 -0.55 2.23 -19.85
N PHE A 80 -0.34 2.07 -18.54
CA PHE A 80 -0.52 3.08 -17.51
C PHE A 80 0.80 3.23 -16.75
N CYS A 81 1.22 4.46 -16.45
CA CYS A 81 2.47 4.67 -15.74
C CYS A 81 2.33 4.37 -14.24
N PHE A 82 2.68 3.15 -13.83
CA PHE A 82 2.80 2.74 -12.42
C PHE A 82 4.17 3.11 -11.78
N GLY A 83 5.02 3.81 -12.54
CA GLY A 83 6.40 4.14 -12.21
C GLY A 83 7.37 3.64 -13.28
N PHE A 84 8.33 4.48 -13.67
CA PHE A 84 9.42 4.09 -14.56
C PHE A 84 10.74 4.36 -13.85
N PHE A 85 11.34 3.31 -13.33
CA PHE A 85 12.69 3.37 -12.78
C PHE A 85 13.66 3.01 -13.88
N ASP A 86 14.56 3.92 -14.22
CA ASP A 86 15.71 3.57 -15.05
C ASP A 86 16.66 2.71 -14.22
N LEU A 87 16.54 1.38 -14.38
CA LEU A 87 17.36 0.39 -13.70
C LEU A 87 18.68 0.11 -14.41
N GLY A 88 19.14 1.04 -15.25
CA GLY A 88 20.43 0.96 -15.93
C GLY A 88 21.60 0.62 -15.00
N VAL A 89 22.74 0.30 -15.61
CA VAL A 89 23.91 -0.37 -15.01
C VAL A 89 24.47 0.36 -13.76
N ASP A 90 24.09 1.62 -13.53
CA ASP A 90 24.69 2.50 -12.52
C ASP A 90 23.78 2.93 -11.36
N LEU A 91 22.64 2.27 -11.14
CA LEU A 91 21.72 2.54 -10.02
C LEU A 91 22.41 2.73 -8.66
N ASN A 92 23.42 1.89 -8.38
CA ASN A 92 24.13 1.92 -7.11
C ASN A 92 25.12 3.08 -6.98
N HIS A 93 25.61 3.63 -8.10
CA HIS A 93 26.44 4.84 -8.10
C HIS A 93 25.58 6.11 -8.15
N LYS A 94 24.40 6.05 -8.77
CA LYS A 94 23.50 7.20 -8.93
C LYS A 94 22.72 7.55 -7.66
N TYR A 95 22.32 6.56 -6.86
CA TYR A 95 21.46 6.76 -5.70
C TYR A 95 21.98 6.06 -4.45
N THR A 96 21.91 6.76 -3.32
CA THR A 96 22.10 6.18 -1.99
C THR A 96 20.92 5.26 -1.63
N ASP A 97 21.12 4.34 -0.69
CA ASP A 97 20.04 3.46 -0.24
C ASP A 97 18.86 4.22 0.37
N ARG A 98 19.13 5.35 1.04
CA ARG A 98 18.08 6.24 1.55
C ARG A 98 17.23 6.83 0.42
N GLN A 99 17.86 7.26 -0.68
CA GLN A 99 17.15 7.79 -1.85
C GLN A 99 16.34 6.68 -2.54
N LYS A 100 16.90 5.48 -2.70
CA LYS A 100 16.18 4.32 -3.24
C LYS A 100 14.95 3.99 -2.41
N MET A 101 15.07 4.00 -1.09
CA MET A 101 13.93 3.80 -0.18
C MET A 101 12.88 4.90 -0.35
N ALA A 102 13.28 6.19 -0.38
CA ALA A 102 12.35 7.30 -0.57
C ALA A 102 11.59 7.17 -1.90
N MET A 103 12.30 6.89 -2.99
CA MET A 103 11.72 6.66 -4.32
C MET A 103 10.70 5.50 -4.28
N MET A 104 11.06 4.37 -3.67
CA MET A 104 10.16 3.21 -3.51
C MET A 104 8.90 3.57 -2.70
N TYR A 105 9.05 4.26 -1.57
CA TYR A 105 7.91 4.66 -0.75
C TYR A 105 6.99 5.66 -1.44
N ASN A 106 7.55 6.67 -2.11
CA ASN A 106 6.79 7.64 -2.90
C ASN A 106 5.96 6.94 -3.97
N ALA A 107 6.62 6.06 -4.69
CA ALA A 107 6.05 5.24 -5.72
C ALA A 107 4.88 4.37 -5.22
N ILE A 108 5.05 3.71 -4.08
CA ILE A 108 3.97 2.96 -3.42
C ILE A 108 2.80 3.89 -3.04
N LYS A 109 3.08 5.08 -2.50
CA LYS A 109 2.02 6.05 -2.15
C LYS A 109 1.24 6.49 -3.39
N VAL A 110 1.92 6.84 -4.48
CA VAL A 110 1.24 7.24 -5.74
C VAL A 110 0.39 6.08 -6.29
N ASN A 111 0.90 4.85 -6.28
CA ASN A 111 0.12 3.68 -6.71
C ASN A 111 -1.12 3.46 -5.82
N LYS A 112 -1.00 3.62 -4.50
CA LYS A 112 -2.14 3.55 -3.57
C LYS A 112 -3.16 4.66 -3.85
N THR A 113 -2.72 5.89 -4.14
CA THR A 113 -3.61 6.98 -4.58
C THR A 113 -4.32 6.63 -5.88
N TYR A 114 -3.60 6.10 -6.88
CA TYR A 114 -4.18 5.65 -8.14
C TYR A 114 -5.30 4.62 -7.94
N LEU A 115 -5.08 3.59 -7.10
CA LEU A 115 -6.08 2.55 -6.79
C LEU A 115 -7.38 3.11 -6.19
N SER A 116 -7.33 4.29 -5.59
CA SER A 116 -8.48 5.01 -5.02
C SER A 116 -9.10 6.04 -5.96
N SER A 117 -8.45 6.32 -7.10
CA SER A 117 -8.87 7.34 -8.07
C SER A 117 -9.85 6.78 -9.12
N CYS A 118 -10.50 7.68 -9.87
CA CYS A 118 -11.33 7.29 -11.02
C CYS A 118 -10.52 6.67 -12.18
N LEU A 119 -9.19 6.81 -12.15
CA LEU A 119 -8.31 6.29 -13.20
C LEU A 119 -8.13 4.78 -13.08
N PHE A 120 -8.40 4.22 -11.90
CA PHE A 120 -8.21 2.80 -11.65
C PHE A 120 -9.09 1.98 -12.59
N LEU A 121 -8.45 1.08 -13.35
CA LEU A 121 -9.08 0.26 -14.39
C LEU A 121 -9.71 1.05 -15.56
N ASN A 122 -9.52 2.36 -15.64
CA ASN A 122 -9.96 3.17 -16.78
C ASN A 122 -9.01 3.01 -17.97
N LYS A 123 -9.28 2.02 -18.83
CA LYS A 123 -8.45 1.67 -19.99
C LYS A 123 -8.38 2.72 -21.09
N LYS A 124 -9.20 3.78 -21.03
CA LYS A 124 -9.15 4.89 -22.00
C LYS A 124 -8.01 5.85 -21.71
N ILE A 125 -7.50 5.84 -20.48
CA ILE A 125 -6.38 6.67 -20.05
C ILE A 125 -5.10 5.89 -20.31
N ILE A 126 -4.26 6.43 -21.19
CA ILE A 126 -3.05 5.77 -21.67
C ILE A 126 -1.79 6.41 -21.10
N PHE A 127 -0.66 5.75 -21.31
CA PHE A 127 0.66 6.10 -20.77
C PHE A 127 0.98 7.58 -20.98
N ASP A 128 0.84 8.09 -22.21
CA ASP A 128 1.13 9.48 -22.56
C ASP A 128 0.32 10.49 -21.73
N SER A 129 -0.94 10.17 -21.42
CA SER A 129 -1.81 11.02 -20.61
C SER A 129 -1.34 11.13 -19.17
N THR A 130 -0.58 10.15 -18.69
CA THR A 130 -0.12 10.04 -17.30
C THR A 130 1.37 10.32 -17.13
N LEU A 131 2.09 10.58 -18.23
CA LEU A 131 3.53 10.82 -18.24
C LEU A 131 3.94 12.02 -17.39
N PHE A 132 3.08 13.04 -17.28
CA PHE A 132 3.38 14.19 -16.42
C PHE A 132 3.42 13.82 -14.93
N ILE A 133 2.56 12.89 -14.47
CA ILE A 133 2.59 12.36 -13.10
C ILE A 133 3.94 11.65 -12.89
N GLN A 134 4.39 10.86 -13.88
CA GLN A 134 5.72 10.24 -13.89
C GLN A 134 6.84 11.26 -13.68
N ASN A 135 6.89 12.26 -14.56
CA ASN A 135 7.98 13.22 -14.60
C ASN A 135 8.08 14.05 -13.33
N ASN A 136 6.94 14.35 -12.70
CA ASN A 136 6.89 15.24 -11.54
C ASN A 136 7.11 14.50 -10.22
N TYR A 137 6.70 13.23 -10.09
CA TYR A 137 6.61 12.57 -8.79
C TYR A 137 7.41 11.28 -8.67
N TRP A 138 7.57 10.50 -9.73
CA TRP A 138 8.10 9.15 -9.59
C TRP A 138 9.61 9.05 -9.40
N ASN A 139 10.34 10.06 -9.86
CA ASN A 139 11.79 10.14 -9.70
C ASN A 139 12.22 11.03 -8.54
N ASP A 140 11.29 11.48 -7.71
CA ASP A 140 11.62 12.26 -6.53
C ASP A 140 12.28 11.38 -5.46
N SER A 141 13.49 11.77 -5.07
CA SER A 141 14.28 11.09 -4.04
C SER A 141 14.10 11.69 -2.64
N THR A 142 13.21 12.67 -2.50
CA THR A 142 12.74 13.23 -1.24
C THR A 142 11.39 12.60 -0.87
N LEU A 143 11.20 12.20 0.38
CA LEU A 143 10.00 11.51 0.81
C LEU A 143 8.78 12.45 0.78
N PHE A 144 7.71 12.01 0.12
CA PHE A 144 6.46 12.77 0.03
C PHE A 144 5.80 12.98 1.38
N SER A 145 5.45 14.23 1.64
CA SER A 145 4.52 14.68 2.66
C SER A 145 3.08 14.36 2.26
N ASP A 146 2.15 14.52 3.21
CA ASP A 146 0.73 14.36 2.92
C ASP A 146 0.21 15.42 1.94
N THR A 147 0.80 16.63 1.96
CA THR A 147 0.51 17.69 0.99
C THR A 147 0.86 17.26 -0.43
N ASP A 148 2.01 16.60 -0.63
CA ASP A 148 2.43 16.12 -1.95
C ASP A 148 1.44 15.07 -2.48
N ILE A 149 0.98 14.16 -1.61
CA ILE A 149 -0.02 13.15 -1.98
C ILE A 149 -1.37 13.79 -2.34
N GLU A 150 -1.79 14.84 -1.64
CA GLU A 150 -3.01 15.55 -1.97
C GLU A 150 -2.89 16.30 -3.31
N LEU A 151 -1.72 16.86 -3.63
CA LEU A 151 -1.47 17.45 -4.96
C LEU A 151 -1.60 16.40 -6.06
N ILE A 152 -0.94 15.25 -5.91
CA ILE A 152 -1.01 14.12 -6.85
C ILE A 152 -2.47 13.66 -7.05
N LYS A 153 -3.23 13.53 -5.96
CA LYS A 153 -4.64 13.16 -6.01
C LYS A 153 -5.46 14.16 -6.81
N ASN A 154 -5.28 15.46 -6.54
CA ASN A 154 -5.96 16.52 -7.29
C ASN A 154 -5.62 16.50 -8.78
N GLU A 155 -4.40 16.15 -9.15
CA GLU A 155 -4.01 15.99 -10.55
C GLU A 155 -4.67 14.77 -11.20
N MET A 156 -4.75 13.63 -10.52
CA MET A 156 -5.48 12.46 -10.99
C MET A 156 -6.97 12.77 -11.20
N GLU A 157 -7.58 13.55 -10.30
CA GLU A 157 -8.99 13.95 -10.39
C GLU A 157 -9.32 14.82 -11.61
N ARG A 158 -8.33 15.49 -12.23
CA ARG A 158 -8.55 16.29 -13.44
C ARG A 158 -8.93 15.47 -14.65
N PHE A 159 -8.56 14.19 -14.70
CA PHE A 159 -8.94 13.26 -15.76
C PHE A 159 -10.35 12.69 -15.61
N CYS A 160 -10.96 12.89 -14.43
CA CYS A 160 -12.27 12.35 -14.11
C CYS A 160 -13.44 13.25 -14.58
N LYS A 161 -13.12 14.42 -15.16
CA LYS A 161 -14.08 15.43 -15.61
C LYS A 161 -14.28 15.34 -17.11
#